data_AF-A0A0J0YBW2-F1
#
_entry.id   AF-A0A0J0YBW2-F1
#
_cell.length_a   1.000
_cell.length_b   1.000
_cell.length_c   1.000
_cell.angle_alpha   90.00
_cell.angle_beta   90.00
_cell.angle_gamma   90.00
#
_symmetry.space_group_name_H-M   'P 1'
#
loop_
_entity.id
_entity.type
_entity.pdbx_description
1 polymer ?
#
loop_
_entity_poly.entity_id
_entity_poly.type
_entity_poly.pdbx_seq_one_letter_code
_entity_poly.pdbx_strand_id
1 'polypeptide(L)'
;MRTKLILFVIMFTAIASHAQQDAQYTQYMYNTININPAYAGSRGVLSVFGLYRTQWVGLDGAPETGTLSVNTPINNSNLGVGVSLVSDKIGPTNENTLSADLSYSIQVSAE
;
A
#
# COMPACT_ATOMS: atom_id res chain seq x y z
N MET A 1 -44.40 -3.08 10.04
CA MET A 1 -43.83 -1.89 10.73
C MET A 1 -42.33 -2.04 10.95
N ARG A 2 -41.82 -3.19 11.42
CA ARG A 2 -40.39 -3.45 11.63
C ARG A 2 -39.51 -3.22 10.39
N THR A 3 -39.93 -3.71 9.22
CA THR A 3 -39.18 -3.51 7.96
C THR A 3 -39.07 -2.04 7.55
N LYS A 4 -40.12 -1.24 7.78
CA LYS A 4 -40.11 0.20 7.48
C LYS A 4 -39.15 0.95 8.40
N LEU A 5 -39.10 0.56 9.68
CA LEU A 5 -38.16 1.11 10.65
C LEU A 5 -36.71 0.78 10.27
N ILE A 6 -36.42 -0.45 9.85
CA ILE A 6 -35.09 -0.87 9.41
C ILE A 6 -34.65 -0.09 8.18
N LEU A 7 -35.52 0.04 7.17
CA LEU A 7 -35.22 0.83 5.97
C LEU A 7 -34.98 2.31 6.29
N PHE A 8 -35.76 2.86 7.22
CA PHE A 8 -35.59 4.23 7.70
C PHE A 8 -34.21 4.41 8.34
N VAL A 9 -33.80 3.52 9.25
CA VAL A 9 -32.47 3.57 9.89
C VAL A 9 -31.34 3.47 8.86
N ILE A 10 -31.42 2.53 7.91
CA ILE A 10 -30.39 2.35 6.86
C ILE A 10 -30.24 3.62 6.02
N MET A 11 -31.35 4.28 5.66
CA MET A 11 -31.33 5.50 4.88
C MET A 11 -30.59 6.64 5.61
N PHE A 12 -30.83 6.83 6.90
CA PHE A 12 -30.13 7.88 7.66
C PHE A 12 -28.65 7.58 7.88
N THR A 13 -28.28 6.30 8.04
CA THR A 13 -26.86 5.92 8.15
C THR A 13 -26.08 6.15 6.86
N ALA A 14 -26.71 5.99 5.69
CA ALA A 14 -26.06 6.24 4.41
C ALA A 14 -25.78 7.72 4.14
N ILE A 15 -26.57 8.63 4.73
CA ILE A 15 -26.37 10.09 4.60
C ILE A 15 -25.25 10.57 5.53
N ALA A 16 -25.03 9.88 6.65
CA ALA A 16 -24.02 10.24 7.65
C ALA A 16 -22.64 9.60 7.38
N SER A 17 -22.49 8.75 6.37
CA SER A 17 -21.21 8.13 6.04
C SER A 17 -20.33 9.04 5.20
N HIS A 18 -19.07 9.19 5.60
CA HIS A 18 -18.04 9.84 4.79
C HIS A 18 -17.32 8.78 3.94
N ALA A 19 -17.16 9.06 2.64
CA ALA A 19 -16.26 8.29 1.79
C ALA A 19 -14.84 8.82 1.93
N GLN A 20 -13.87 7.92 2.07
CA GLN A 20 -12.44 8.24 2.02
C GLN A 20 -11.89 7.72 0.69
N GLN A 21 -11.00 8.50 0.08
CA GLN A 21 -10.32 8.09 -1.14
C GLN A 21 -8.85 7.89 -0.81
N ASP A 22 -8.41 6.64 -0.83
CA ASP A 22 -7.00 6.31 -0.66
C ASP A 22 -6.18 6.82 -1.86
N ALA A 23 -4.93 7.15 -1.59
CA ALA A 23 -3.97 7.50 -2.63
C ALA A 23 -3.80 6.32 -3.61
N GLN A 24 -4.02 6.59 -4.90
CA GLN A 24 -3.87 5.56 -5.93
C GLN A 24 -2.42 5.47 -6.44
N TYR A 25 -1.82 4.30 -6.26
CA TYR A 25 -0.45 4.00 -6.69
C TYR A 25 -0.43 3.22 -8.01
N THR A 26 -0.10 3.91 -9.11
CA THR A 26 -0.10 3.32 -10.46
C THR A 26 1.24 2.66 -10.84
N GLN A 27 2.31 2.96 -10.12
CA GLN A 27 3.67 2.49 -10.39
C GLN A 27 4.06 1.24 -9.58
N TYR A 28 3.07 0.49 -9.08
CA TYR A 28 3.28 -0.70 -8.25
C TYR A 28 4.10 -1.80 -8.91
N MET A 29 4.06 -1.89 -10.23
CA MET A 29 4.83 -2.85 -11.02
C MET A 29 6.34 -2.77 -10.79
N TYR A 30 6.86 -1.60 -10.40
CA TYR A 30 8.29 -1.43 -10.12
C TYR A 30 8.68 -1.85 -8.69
N ASN A 31 7.74 -1.79 -7.76
CA ASN A 31 7.96 -2.08 -6.34
C ASN A 31 6.74 -2.81 -5.74
N THR A 32 6.67 -4.10 -6.02
CA THR A 32 5.51 -4.95 -5.68
C THR A 32 5.34 -5.17 -4.18
N ILE A 33 6.41 -5.04 -3.39
CA ILE A 33 6.35 -5.20 -1.93
C ILE A 33 5.40 -4.21 -1.26
N ASN A 34 5.26 -2.99 -1.81
CA ASN A 34 4.34 -1.97 -1.27
C ASN A 34 2.86 -2.39 -1.32
N ILE A 35 2.51 -3.35 -2.19
CA ILE A 35 1.14 -3.84 -2.35
C ILE A 35 0.98 -5.22 -1.74
N ASN A 36 2.03 -6.04 -1.75
CA ASN A 36 1.96 -7.42 -1.29
C ASN A 36 3.21 -7.82 -0.49
N PRO A 37 3.08 -8.04 0.84
CA PRO A 37 4.19 -8.40 1.72
C PRO A 37 4.85 -9.73 1.34
N ALA A 38 4.15 -10.63 0.62
CA ALA A 38 4.72 -11.89 0.16
C ALA A 38 5.88 -11.71 -0.83
N TYR A 39 6.02 -10.53 -1.45
CA TYR A 39 7.16 -10.20 -2.31
C TYR A 39 8.43 -9.85 -1.53
N ALA A 40 8.37 -9.67 -0.21
CA ALA A 40 9.56 -9.41 0.61
C ALA A 40 10.59 -10.54 0.42
N GLY A 41 11.81 -10.18 0.03
CA GLY A 41 12.90 -11.13 -0.20
C GLY A 41 12.74 -12.04 -1.44
N SER A 42 11.66 -11.91 -2.21
CA SER A 42 11.36 -12.77 -3.38
C SER A 42 12.41 -12.71 -4.49
N ARG A 43 13.19 -11.62 -4.57
CA ARG A 43 14.29 -11.46 -5.54
C ARG A 43 15.56 -12.23 -5.15
N GLY A 44 15.59 -12.86 -3.97
CA GLY A 44 16.75 -13.63 -3.51
C GLY A 44 17.96 -12.80 -3.09
N VAL A 45 17.86 -11.47 -3.10
CA VAL A 45 18.93 -10.54 -2.72
C VAL A 45 18.37 -9.34 -1.95
N LEU A 46 19.23 -8.65 -1.21
CA LEU A 46 18.90 -7.33 -0.66
C LEU A 46 18.51 -6.39 -1.80
N SER A 47 17.31 -5.82 -1.70
CA SER A 47 16.73 -4.92 -2.67
C SER A 47 16.37 -3.60 -1.99
N VAL A 48 16.93 -2.51 -2.50
CA VAL A 48 16.61 -1.14 -2.09
C VAL A 48 15.94 -0.46 -3.28
N PHE A 49 14.81 0.19 -3.06
CA PHE A 49 14.07 0.88 -4.10
C PHE A 49 13.60 2.25 -3.63
N GLY A 50 13.72 3.25 -4.49
CA GLY A 50 13.24 4.61 -4.27
C GLY A 50 12.49 5.11 -5.48
N LEU A 51 11.37 5.80 -5.25
CA LEU A 51 10.56 6.42 -6.30
C LEU A 51 10.02 7.76 -5.81
N TYR A 52 10.06 8.76 -6.67
CA TYR A 52 9.34 10.01 -6.49
C TYR A 52 8.48 10.25 -7.73
N ARG A 53 7.20 10.52 -7.51
CA ARG A 53 6.20 10.75 -8.56
C ARG A 53 5.51 12.07 -8.31
N THR A 54 5.54 12.95 -9.30
CA THR A 54 4.71 14.16 -9.34
C THR A 54 3.72 14.04 -10.50
N GLN A 55 2.47 14.41 -10.27
CA GLN A 55 1.42 14.38 -11.28
C GLN A 55 0.81 15.76 -11.45
N TRP A 56 0.29 16.05 -12.64
CA TRP A 56 -0.41 17.31 -12.91
C TRP A 56 0.46 18.55 -12.62
N VAL A 57 1.75 18.46 -12.96
CA VAL A 57 2.77 19.47 -12.66
C VAL A 57 2.29 20.86 -13.09
N GLY A 58 2.41 21.83 -12.18
CA GLY A 58 2.00 23.22 -12.40
C GLY A 58 0.60 23.56 -11.89
N LEU A 59 -0.20 22.58 -11.45
CA LEU A 59 -1.44 22.81 -10.72
C LEU A 59 -1.17 22.96 -9.22
N ASP A 60 -1.86 23.89 -8.56
CA ASP A 60 -1.79 24.01 -7.10
C ASP A 60 -2.43 22.80 -6.43
N GLY A 61 -1.77 22.27 -5.39
CA GLY A 61 -2.20 21.04 -4.72
C GLY A 61 -2.03 19.77 -5.56
N ALA A 62 -1.20 19.77 -6.60
CA ALA A 62 -0.94 18.58 -7.42
C ALA A 62 -0.44 17.39 -6.57
N PRO A 63 -0.83 16.15 -6.91
CA PRO A 63 -0.37 14.95 -6.20
C PRO A 63 1.15 14.74 -6.30
N GLU A 64 1.76 14.50 -5.16
CA GLU A 64 3.16 14.11 -5.01
C GLU A 64 3.24 12.84 -4.15
N THR A 65 3.92 11.81 -4.65
CA THR A 65 4.13 10.54 -3.95
C THR A 65 5.62 10.25 -3.86
N GLY A 66 6.14 10.10 -2.64
CA GLY A 66 7.47 9.57 -2.36
C GLY A 66 7.38 8.14 -1.85
N THR A 67 8.31 7.28 -2.25
CA THR A 67 8.39 5.90 -1.79
C THR A 67 9.84 5.52 -1.57
N LEU A 68 10.11 4.87 -0.45
CA LEU A 68 11.37 4.20 -0.15
C LEU A 68 11.06 2.81 0.40
N SER A 69 11.66 1.77 -0.14
CA SER A 69 11.52 0.41 0.38
C SER A 69 12.87 -0.30 0.44
N VAL A 70 13.01 -1.16 1.44
CA VAL A 70 14.17 -2.05 1.60
C VAL A 70 13.63 -3.42 1.96
N ASN A 71 14.03 -4.46 1.25
CA ASN A 71 13.66 -5.83 1.58
C ASN A 71 14.77 -6.82 1.23
N THR A 72 14.79 -7.94 1.93
CA THR A 72 15.82 -8.96 1.77
C THR A 72 15.28 -10.33 2.18
N PRO A 73 15.73 -11.43 1.53
CA PRO A 73 15.61 -12.73 2.15
C PRO A 73 16.48 -12.78 3.41
N ILE A 74 16.06 -13.59 4.39
CA ILE A 74 16.88 -13.96 5.54
C ILE A 74 17.68 -15.20 5.14
N ASN A 75 19.00 -15.06 5.06
CA ASN A 75 19.92 -16.14 4.71
C ASN A 75 19.71 -17.38 5.58
N ASN A 76 19.88 -18.56 4.98
CA ASN A 76 19.69 -19.87 5.64
C ASN A 76 18.27 -20.09 6.20
N SER A 77 17.28 -19.39 5.65
CA SER A 77 15.86 -19.58 5.99
C SER A 77 14.99 -19.38 4.75
N ASN A 78 13.72 -19.73 4.85
CA ASN A 78 12.72 -19.43 3.82
C ASN A 78 11.99 -18.10 4.07
N LEU A 79 12.46 -17.30 5.02
CA LEU A 79 11.82 -16.04 5.39
C LEU A 79 12.33 -14.88 4.55
N GLY A 80 11.42 -13.96 4.22
CA GLY A 80 11.76 -12.64 3.69
C GLY A 80 11.21 -11.54 4.59
N VAL A 81 11.94 -10.45 4.67
CA VAL A 81 11.53 -9.27 5.46
C VAL A 81 11.66 -8.00 4.64
N GLY A 82 10.82 -7.03 4.92
CA GLY A 82 10.87 -5.72 4.28
C GLY A 82 10.35 -4.61 5.16
N VAL A 83 10.77 -3.40 4.84
CA VAL A 83 10.20 -2.17 5.38
C VAL A 83 9.95 -1.22 4.22
N SER A 84 8.88 -0.45 4.29
CA SER A 84 8.61 0.59 3.30
C SER A 84 8.02 1.83 3.95
N LEU A 85 8.39 2.99 3.41
CA LEU A 85 7.83 4.28 3.74
C LEU A 85 7.22 4.85 2.46
N VAL A 86 5.96 5.22 2.52
CA VAL A 86 5.25 5.92 1.45
C VAL A 86 4.73 7.23 2.01
N SER A 87 4.99 8.32 1.30
CA SER A 87 4.53 9.67 1.63
C SER A 87 3.69 10.17 0.47
N ASP A 88 2.39 10.36 0.69
CA ASP A 88 1.44 10.84 -0.29
C ASP A 88 0.92 12.22 0.12
N LYS A 89 1.06 13.18 -0.78
CA LYS A 89 0.54 14.53 -0.64
C LYS A 89 -0.42 14.80 -1.78
N ILE A 90 -1.69 15.05 -1.47
CA ILE A 90 -2.75 15.28 -2.46
C ILE A 90 -3.59 16.47 -1.99
N GLY A 91 -3.44 17.62 -2.64
CA GLY A 91 -4.10 18.86 -2.21
C GLY A 91 -3.79 19.19 -0.75
N PRO A 92 -4.82 19.30 0.12
CA PRO A 92 -4.62 19.57 1.55
C PRO A 92 -4.26 18.33 2.39
N THR A 93 -4.31 17.13 1.81
CA THR A 93 -4.08 15.87 2.53
C THR A 93 -2.61 15.47 2.46
N ASN A 94 -2.06 15.01 3.60
CA ASN A 94 -0.73 14.43 3.70
C ASN A 94 -0.81 13.14 4.51
N GLU A 95 -0.45 12.02 3.89
CA GLU A 95 -0.47 10.69 4.46
C GLU A 95 0.93 10.09 4.41
N ASN A 96 1.38 9.54 5.54
CA ASN A 96 2.67 8.85 5.62
C ASN A 96 2.42 7.46 6.16
N THR A 97 2.74 6.46 5.35
CA THR A 97 2.53 5.05 5.64
C THR A 97 3.87 4.38 5.85
N LEU A 98 4.09 3.86 7.06
CA LEU A 98 5.23 3.00 7.38
C LEU A 98 4.72 1.56 7.48
N SER A 99 5.28 0.68 6.65
CA SER A 99 4.94 -0.74 6.62
C SER A 99 6.13 -1.61 6.96
N ALA A 100 5.85 -2.74 7.60
CA ALA A 100 6.80 -3.81 7.84
C ALA A 100 6.21 -5.11 7.29
N ASP A 101 6.98 -5.81 6.47
CA ASP A 101 6.55 -6.95 5.69
C ASP A 101 7.31 -8.20 6.12
N LEU A 102 6.59 -9.33 6.19
CA LEU A 102 7.14 -10.65 6.47
C LEU A 102 6.57 -11.65 5.46
N SER A 103 7.43 -12.47 4.87
CA SER A 103 7.06 -13.54 3.94
C SER A 103 7.71 -14.86 4.36
N TYR A 104 7.07 -15.98 4.00
CA TYR A 104 7.64 -17.32 4.12
C TYR A 104 7.46 -18.05 2.78
N SER A 105 8.57 -18.45 2.18
CA SER A 105 8.58 -19.17 0.90
C SER A 105 8.33 -20.66 1.13
N ILE A 106 7.35 -21.22 0.42
CA ILE A 106 7.03 -22.65 0.49
C ILE A 106 7.61 -23.34 -0.74
N GLN A 107 8.46 -24.34 -0.52
CA GLN A 107 8.96 -25.20 -1.59
C GLN A 107 7.83 -26.15 -2.01
N VAL A 108 7.22 -25.91 -3.17
CA VAL A 108 6.08 -26.69 -3.67
C VAL A 108 6.48 -27.94 -4.46
N SER A 109 7.71 -27.99 -4.99
CA SER A 109 8.28 -29.18 -5.63
C SER A 109 9.77 -29.30 -5.31
N ALA A 110 10.23 -30.55 -5.17
CA ALA A 110 11.64 -30.90 -5.13
C ALA A 110 12.05 -31.27 -6.55
N GLU A 111 12.40 -30.26 -7.35
CA GLU A 111 13.12 -30.47 -8.60
C GLU A 111 14.54 -29.93 -8.42
#